data_AF-A0A812PVL8-F1
#
_entry.id   AF-A0A812PVL8-F1
#
_cell.length_a   1.000
_cell.length_b   1.000
_cell.length_c   1.000
_cell.angle_alpha   90.00
_cell.angle_beta   90.00
_cell.angle_gamma   90.00
#
_symmetry.space_group_name_H-M   'P 1'
#
loop_
_entity.id
_entity.type
_entity.pdbx_description
1 polymer ?
#
loop_
_entity_poly.entity_id
_entity_poly.type
_entity_poly.pdbx_seq_one_letter_code
_entity_poly.pdbx_strand_id
1 'polypeptide(L)'
;MLANFLQMIRCSPMPSDSPEPEHRLLPHPNVVCWGSEHEPLRQIAFWGLGVWCCGIPLALGLRIRCLKGEMNDAMNYRTYGYFTVGLEPDFWYWDLLIQRADVALMLFVAYTSISDHESAKLLLFPIISGLMLGATAWVKPYENEQGEMLDFLVKARAITGD
;
A
#
# COMPACT_ATOMS: atom_id res chain seq x y z
N MET A 1 5.34 11.37 -3.60
CA MET A 1 6.24 10.88 -4.68
C MET A 1 5.55 9.87 -5.58
N LEU A 2 4.94 8.80 -5.05
CA LEU A 2 4.23 7.80 -5.88
C LEU A 2 3.19 8.41 -6.83
N ALA A 3 2.36 9.34 -6.32
CA ALA A 3 1.37 10.07 -7.13
C ALA A 3 1.98 10.79 -8.34
N ASN A 4 3.21 11.31 -8.25
CA ASN A 4 3.86 12.00 -9.36
C ASN A 4 4.25 11.01 -10.47
N PHE A 5 4.75 9.83 -10.11
CA PHE A 5 5.04 8.77 -11.09
C PHE A 5 3.75 8.24 -11.73
N LEU A 6 2.66 8.12 -10.97
CA LEU A 6 1.37 7.69 -11.50
C LEU A 6 0.72 8.72 -12.42
N GLN A 7 0.92 10.02 -12.17
CA GLN A 7 0.50 11.09 -13.08
C GLN A 7 1.18 11.00 -14.46
N MET A 8 2.42 10.48 -14.51
CA MET A 8 3.15 10.27 -15.75
C MET A 8 2.63 9.09 -16.58
N ILE A 9 1.73 8.25 -16.04
CA ILE A 9 1.13 7.10 -16.76
C ILE A 9 -0.38 7.33 -17.02
N ARG A 10 -0.99 8.35 -16.41
CA ARG A 10 -2.44 8.58 -16.46
C ARG A 10 -2.89 9.17 -17.79
N CYS A 11 -3.48 8.31 -18.61
CA CYS A 11 -4.06 8.65 -19.92
C CYS A 11 -5.57 8.85 -19.82
N SER A 12 -6.09 9.80 -20.59
CA SER A 12 -7.54 10.04 -20.76
C SER A 12 -7.89 10.11 -22.24
N PRO A 13 -9.01 9.53 -22.68
CA PRO A 13 -9.48 9.73 -24.05
C PRO A 13 -9.85 11.20 -24.25
N MET A 14 -9.42 11.79 -25.37
CA MET A 14 -9.83 13.13 -25.80
C MET A 14 -10.44 13.04 -27.20
N PRO A 15 -11.52 13.80 -27.48
CA PRO A 15 -12.05 13.88 -28.83
C PRO A 15 -10.98 14.47 -29.75
N SER A 16 -10.61 13.73 -30.79
CA SER A 16 -9.69 14.15 -31.84
C SER A 16 -10.46 14.24 -33.17
N ASP A 17 -9.89 14.90 -34.17
CA ASP A 17 -10.47 14.99 -35.53
C ASP A 17 -10.42 13.63 -36.28
N SER A 18 -9.74 12.63 -35.72
CA SER A 18 -9.72 11.24 -36.18
C SER A 18 -10.97 10.46 -35.77
N PRO A 19 -11.37 9.42 -36.53
CA PRO A 19 -12.51 8.57 -36.18
C PRO A 19 -12.30 7.74 -34.90
N GLU A 20 -11.07 7.62 -34.42
CA GLU A 20 -10.72 6.97 -33.15
C GLU A 20 -10.32 8.02 -32.10
N PRO A 21 -10.78 7.88 -30.83
CA PRO A 21 -10.40 8.77 -29.75
C PRO A 21 -8.92 8.58 -29.41
N GLU A 22 -8.14 9.66 -29.44
CA GLU A 22 -6.74 9.62 -29.05
C GLU A 22 -6.62 9.69 -27.53
N HIS A 23 -5.88 8.74 -26.94
CA HIS A 23 -5.53 8.79 -25.53
C HIS A 23 -4.37 9.77 -25.32
N ARG A 24 -4.59 10.81 -24.52
CA ARG A 24 -3.59 11.84 -24.22
C ARG A 24 -3.23 11.84 -22.74
N LEU A 25 -2.02 12.27 -22.44
CA LEU A 25 -1.55 12.35 -21.06
C LEU A 25 -2.25 13.51 -20.33
N LEU A 26 -2.85 13.24 -19.16
CA LEU A 26 -3.68 14.21 -18.45
C LEU A 26 -2.95 15.52 -18.07
N PRO A 27 -1.73 15.49 -17.48
CA PRO A 27 -0.98 16.72 -17.17
C PRO A 27 -0.39 17.43 -18.41
N HIS A 28 -0.18 16.73 -19.53
CA HIS A 28 0.37 17.31 -20.76
C HIS A 28 -0.39 16.78 -21.99
N PRO A 29 -1.51 17.43 -22.38
CA PRO A 29 -2.38 16.96 -23.47
C PRO A 29 -1.69 16.87 -24.84
N ASN A 30 -0.57 17.56 -25.02
CA ASN A 30 0.22 17.53 -26.25
C ASN A 30 0.92 16.17 -26.46
N VAL A 31 1.05 15.35 -25.41
CA VAL A 31 1.71 14.04 -25.48
C VAL A 31 0.66 12.97 -25.72
N VAL A 32 0.79 12.27 -26.84
CA VAL A 32 -0.03 11.09 -27.18
C VAL A 32 0.44 9.90 -26.35
N CYS A 33 -0.48 9.25 -25.67
CA CYS A 33 -0.16 8.08 -24.87
C CYS A 33 0.31 6.93 -25.76
N TRP A 34 1.34 6.22 -25.27
CA TRP A 34 2.02 5.12 -25.97
C TRP A 34 2.76 5.51 -27.26
N GLY A 35 2.90 6.82 -27.53
CA GLY A 35 3.77 7.33 -28.58
C GLY A 35 5.25 7.37 -28.17
N SER A 36 6.11 7.75 -29.11
CA SER A 36 7.57 7.89 -28.90
C SER A 36 7.91 8.88 -27.78
N GLU A 37 7.17 9.98 -27.70
CA GLU A 37 7.35 11.03 -26.68
C GLU A 37 6.99 10.54 -25.26
N HIS A 38 6.13 9.54 -25.14
CA HIS A 38 5.69 9.00 -23.85
C HIS A 38 6.60 7.88 -23.33
N GLU A 39 7.39 7.24 -24.20
CA GLU A 39 8.28 6.14 -23.84
C GLU A 39 9.24 6.44 -22.67
N PRO A 40 10.01 7.55 -22.67
CA PRO A 40 10.94 7.83 -21.56
C PRO A 40 10.21 8.11 -20.24
N LEU A 41 9.06 8.80 -20.29
CA LEU A 41 8.25 9.08 -19.09
C LEU A 41 7.70 7.79 -18.49
N ARG A 42 7.22 6.88 -19.35
CA ARG A 42 6.72 5.57 -18.96
C ARG A 42 7.80 4.75 -18.25
N GLN A 43 9.01 4.70 -18.80
CA GLN A 43 10.12 3.96 -18.20
C GLN A 43 10.50 4.51 -16.82
N ILE A 44 10.63 5.84 -16.68
CA ILE A 44 10.92 6.48 -15.39
C ILE A 44 9.82 6.15 -14.37
N ALA A 45 8.56 6.21 -14.79
CA ALA A 45 7.44 5.91 -13.90
C ALA A 45 7.42 4.43 -13.47
N PHE A 46 7.71 3.49 -14.36
CA PHE A 46 7.84 2.07 -14.00
C PHE A 46 9.00 1.80 -13.03
N TRP A 47 10.18 2.36 -13.30
CA TRP A 47 11.34 2.22 -12.40
C TRP A 47 11.08 2.88 -11.05
N GLY A 48 10.49 4.08 -11.06
CA GLY A 48 10.09 4.79 -9.84
C GLY A 48 9.10 3.98 -9.01
N LEU A 49 8.06 3.43 -9.64
CA LEU A 49 7.08 2.57 -8.97
C LEU A 49 7.71 1.28 -8.45
N GLY A 50 8.57 0.62 -9.24
CA GLY A 50 9.25 -0.60 -8.81
C GLY A 50 10.16 -0.38 -7.59
N VAL A 51 10.97 0.68 -7.61
CA VAL A 51 11.85 1.03 -6.49
C VAL A 51 11.04 1.43 -5.26
N TRP A 52 9.94 2.17 -5.44
CA TRP A 52 9.16 2.67 -4.32
C TRP A 52 8.23 1.60 -3.70
N CYS A 53 7.57 0.78 -4.53
CA CYS A 53 6.66 -0.26 -4.06
C CYS A 53 7.38 -1.53 -3.60
N CYS A 54 8.48 -1.91 -4.25
CA CYS A 54 9.19 -3.15 -3.93
C CYS A 54 10.57 -2.88 -3.34
N GLY A 55 11.35 -1.94 -3.91
CA GLY A 55 12.73 -1.69 -3.51
C GLY A 55 12.89 -1.25 -2.05
N ILE A 56 12.16 -0.21 -1.65
CA ILE A 56 12.23 0.33 -0.27
C ILE A 56 11.74 -0.71 0.76
N PRO A 57 10.55 -1.34 0.59
CA PRO A 57 10.08 -2.34 1.55
C PRO A 57 10.97 -3.59 1.61
N LEU A 58 11.51 -4.05 0.48
CA LEU A 58 12.46 -5.18 0.48
C LEU A 58 13.76 -4.81 1.19
N ALA A 59 14.34 -3.64 0.91
CA ALA A 59 15.58 -3.21 1.54
C ALA A 59 15.43 -3.10 3.07
N LEU A 60 14.33 -2.51 3.53
CA LEU A 60 14.05 -2.37 4.95
C LEU A 60 13.74 -3.73 5.59
N GLY A 61 12.98 -4.60 4.91
CA GLY A 61 12.64 -5.93 5.40
C GLY A 61 13.85 -6.85 5.51
N LEU A 62 14.76 -6.79 4.53
CA LEU A 62 16.05 -7.49 4.61
C LEU A 62 16.89 -6.97 5.77
N ARG A 63 16.94 -5.66 5.98
CA ARG A 63 17.69 -5.06 7.09
C ARG A 63 17.15 -5.50 8.44
N ILE A 64 15.83 -5.46 8.63
CA ILE A 64 15.17 -5.92 9.87
C ILE A 64 15.40 -7.41 10.08
N ARG A 65 15.31 -8.22 9.02
CA ARG A 65 15.57 -9.67 9.10
C ARG A 65 17.01 -9.98 9.50
N CYS A 66 17.99 -9.24 8.98
CA CYS A 66 19.39 -9.35 9.40
C CYS A 66 19.60 -8.92 10.86
N LEU A 67 18.81 -7.96 11.35
CA LEU A 67 18.87 -7.44 12.72
C LEU A 67 18.02 -8.24 13.72
N LYS A 68 17.24 -9.24 13.29
CA LYS A 68 16.31 -9.99 14.18
C LYS A 68 17.00 -10.58 15.42
N GLY A 69 18.29 -10.93 15.31
CA GLY A 69 19.09 -11.42 16.45
C GLY A 69 19.53 -10.34 17.46
N GLU A 70 19.56 -9.06 17.06
CA GLU A 70 20.03 -7.92 17.86
C GLU A 70 18.93 -6.85 18.05
N MET A 71 17.67 -7.21 17.79
CA MET A 71 16.56 -6.27 17.77
C MET A 71 16.21 -5.72 19.17
N ASN A 72 16.59 -6.47 20.22
CA ASN A 72 16.46 -6.07 21.63
C ASN A 72 17.52 -5.05 22.07
N ASP A 73 18.52 -4.75 21.24
CA ASP A 73 19.46 -3.68 21.54
C ASP A 73 18.75 -2.32 21.47
N ALA A 74 18.99 -1.46 22.47
CA ALA A 74 18.27 -0.22 22.66
C ALA A 74 18.40 0.72 21.45
N MET A 75 19.53 0.69 20.75
CA MET A 75 19.76 1.50 19.55
C MET A 75 18.95 1.00 18.34
N ASN A 76 18.89 -0.33 18.15
CA ASN A 76 18.16 -0.96 17.06
C ASN A 76 16.65 -0.83 17.25
N TYR A 77 16.16 -1.02 18.49
CA TYR A 77 14.77 -0.82 18.85
C TYR A 77 14.32 0.64 18.63
N ARG A 78 15.17 1.62 18.93
CA ARG A 78 14.85 3.04 18.72
C ARG A 78 14.70 3.41 17.23
N THR A 79 15.44 2.73 16.37
CA THR A 79 15.51 3.04 14.93
C THR A 79 14.45 2.29 14.13
N TYR A 80 14.25 1.00 14.44
CA TYR A 80 13.37 0.11 13.68
C TYR A 80 12.11 -0.31 14.43
N GLY A 81 12.02 -0.04 15.74
CA GLY A 81 10.88 -0.40 16.56
C GLY A 81 9.56 0.18 16.05
N TYR A 82 9.59 1.35 15.39
CA TYR A 82 8.40 1.91 14.74
C TYR A 82 7.69 0.92 13.79
N PHE A 83 8.44 0.04 13.11
CA PHE A 83 7.88 -0.91 12.15
C PHE A 83 7.43 -2.24 12.77
N THR A 84 7.80 -2.50 14.03
CA THR A 84 7.54 -3.79 14.70
C THR A 84 6.75 -3.65 16.00
N VAL A 85 6.53 -2.42 16.49
CA VAL A 85 5.79 -2.15 17.72
C VAL A 85 4.32 -2.55 17.56
N GLY A 86 3.82 -3.39 18.48
CA GLY A 86 2.44 -3.86 18.51
C GLY A 86 2.12 -4.98 17.52
N LEU A 87 3.10 -5.45 16.75
CA LEU A 87 3.00 -6.64 15.92
C LEU A 87 3.60 -7.83 16.67
N GLU A 88 3.01 -9.00 16.48
CA GLU A 88 3.66 -10.24 16.91
C GLU A 88 5.02 -10.40 16.18
N PRO A 89 6.06 -10.94 16.85
CA PRO A 89 7.43 -11.00 16.33
C PRO A 89 7.59 -11.82 15.03
N ASP A 90 6.62 -12.66 14.70
CA ASP A 90 6.58 -13.41 13.44
C ASP A 90 5.92 -12.66 12.29
N PHE A 91 5.15 -11.59 12.57
CA PHE A 91 4.40 -10.80 11.61
C PHE A 91 5.01 -9.41 11.32
N TRP A 92 6.31 -9.22 11.59
CA TRP A 92 7.05 -7.96 11.31
C TRP A 92 6.92 -7.45 9.87
N TYR A 93 6.66 -8.33 8.90
CA TYR A 93 6.50 -7.98 7.50
C TYR A 93 5.10 -7.44 7.16
N TRP A 94 4.14 -7.55 8.07
CA TRP A 94 2.74 -7.24 7.79
C TRP A 94 2.53 -5.77 7.47
N ASP A 95 2.94 -4.87 8.37
CA ASP A 95 2.80 -3.43 8.15
C ASP A 95 3.75 -2.93 7.04
N LEU A 96 4.93 -3.54 6.93
CA LEU A 96 5.93 -3.13 5.95
C LEU A 96 5.57 -3.53 4.50
N LEU A 97 5.09 -4.75 4.29
CA LEU A 97 4.81 -5.28 2.96
C LEU A 97 3.32 -5.20 2.64
N ILE A 98 2.46 -5.76 3.49
CA ILE A 98 1.03 -5.91 3.17
C ILE A 98 0.33 -4.56 3.23
N GLN A 99 0.53 -3.78 4.30
CA GLN A 99 -0.13 -2.48 4.44
C GLN A 99 0.41 -1.44 3.46
N ARG A 100 1.71 -1.49 3.11
CA ARG A 100 2.27 -0.67 2.03
C ARG A 100 1.79 -1.10 0.65
N ALA A 101 1.65 -2.40 0.40
CA ALA A 101 1.09 -2.92 -0.84
C ALA A 101 -0.38 -2.52 -1.02
N ASP A 102 -1.17 -2.48 0.05
CA ASP A 102 -2.56 -2.00 0.03
C ASP A 102 -2.64 -0.53 -0.40
N VAL A 103 -1.83 0.35 0.20
CA VAL A 103 -1.74 1.76 -0.22
C VAL A 103 -1.28 1.89 -1.68
N ALA A 104 -0.29 1.10 -2.09
CA ALA A 104 0.18 1.09 -3.47
C ALA A 104 -0.91 0.61 -4.44
N LEU A 105 -1.70 -0.40 -4.07
CA LEU A 105 -2.81 -0.93 -4.86
C LEU A 105 -3.93 0.11 -4.97
N MET A 106 -4.31 0.78 -3.88
CA MET A 106 -5.30 1.87 -3.92
C MET A 106 -4.85 3.00 -4.85
N LEU A 107 -3.59 3.39 -4.77
CA LEU A 107 -3.03 4.40 -5.66
C LEU A 107 -2.96 3.89 -7.11
N PHE A 108 -2.60 2.64 -7.34
CA PHE A 108 -2.64 2.07 -8.69
C PHE A 108 -4.07 2.15 -9.26
N VAL A 109 -5.07 1.67 -8.52
CA VAL A 109 -6.48 1.73 -8.95
C VAL A 109 -6.94 3.17 -9.20
N ALA A 110 -6.56 4.13 -8.36
CA ALA A 110 -6.92 5.53 -8.51
C ALA A 110 -6.36 6.17 -9.79
N TYR A 111 -5.20 5.73 -10.27
CA TYR A 111 -4.51 6.34 -11.41
C TYR A 111 -4.58 5.51 -12.70
N THR A 112 -5.01 4.25 -12.63
CA THR A 112 -5.25 3.44 -13.83
C THR A 112 -6.59 3.80 -14.49
N SER A 113 -6.59 3.85 -15.82
CA SER A 113 -7.82 4.02 -16.60
C SER A 113 -8.51 2.68 -16.85
N ILE A 114 -8.78 1.89 -15.80
CA ILE A 114 -9.44 0.58 -15.94
C ILE A 114 -10.92 0.70 -16.34
N SER A 115 -11.56 1.85 -16.07
CA SER A 115 -12.94 2.14 -16.46
C SER A 115 -13.09 3.60 -16.86
N ASP A 116 -13.86 3.85 -17.93
CA ASP A 116 -14.23 5.19 -18.39
C ASP A 116 -15.21 5.88 -17.43
N HIS A 117 -15.88 5.13 -16.56
CA HIS A 117 -16.80 5.67 -15.56
C HIS A 117 -16.11 5.84 -14.21
N GLU A 118 -15.82 7.10 -13.83
CA GLU A 118 -15.19 7.44 -12.54
C GLU A 118 -16.01 6.95 -11.33
N SER A 119 -17.34 6.90 -11.46
CA SER A 119 -18.26 6.39 -10.43
C SER A 119 -18.05 4.91 -10.11
N ALA A 120 -17.68 4.10 -11.11
CA ALA A 120 -17.41 2.66 -10.90
C ALA A 120 -16.09 2.44 -10.15
N LYS A 121 -15.11 3.33 -10.30
CA LYS A 121 -13.83 3.26 -9.58
C LYS A 121 -14.00 3.51 -8.08
N LEU A 122 -14.93 4.37 -7.70
CA LEU A 122 -15.23 4.67 -6.30
C LEU A 122 -15.67 3.42 -5.51
N LEU A 123 -16.34 2.47 -6.17
CA LEU A 123 -16.76 1.21 -5.55
C LEU A 123 -15.60 0.23 -5.30
N LEU A 124 -14.48 0.36 -6.02
CA LEU A 124 -13.33 -0.53 -5.84
C LEU A 124 -12.58 -0.26 -4.53
N PHE A 125 -12.53 1.00 -4.08
CA PHE A 125 -11.86 1.35 -2.81
C PHE A 125 -12.43 0.62 -1.60
N PRO A 126 -13.75 0.66 -1.31
CA PRO A 126 -14.30 -0.05 -0.15
C PRO A 126 -14.20 -1.57 -0.31
N ILE A 127 -14.21 -2.11 -1.53
CA ILE A 127 -13.98 -3.54 -1.77
C ILE A 127 -12.55 -3.91 -1.35
N ILE A 128 -11.54 -3.16 -1.81
CA ILE A 128 -10.14 -3.40 -1.48
C ILE A 128 -9.91 -3.25 0.03
N SER A 129 -10.42 -2.17 0.64
CA SER A 129 -10.32 -1.96 2.08
C SER A 129 -11.03 -3.06 2.88
N GLY A 130 -12.18 -3.55 2.41
CA GLY A 130 -12.90 -4.67 3.03
C GLY A 130 -12.13 -5.98 2.96
N LEU A 131 -11.48 -6.27 1.83
CA LEU A 131 -10.61 -7.44 1.68
C LEU A 131 -9.39 -7.35 2.59
N MET A 132 -8.75 -6.18 2.68
CA MET A 132 -7.60 -5.96 3.54
C MET A 132 -7.96 -6.05 5.02
N LEU A 133 -9.12 -5.50 5.41
CA LEU A 133 -9.65 -5.65 6.76
C LEU A 133 -9.95 -7.11 7.08
N GLY A 134 -10.58 -7.85 6.16
CA GLY A 134 -10.87 -9.28 6.32
C GLY A 134 -9.59 -10.12 6.46
N ALA A 135 -8.58 -9.85 5.64
CA ALA A 135 -7.28 -10.50 5.72
C ALA A 135 -6.60 -10.22 7.07
N THR A 136 -6.63 -8.97 7.54
CA THR A 136 -6.06 -8.57 8.83
C THR A 136 -6.80 -9.21 10.00
N ALA A 137 -8.13 -9.29 9.92
CA ALA A 137 -8.95 -9.95 10.95
C ALA A 137 -8.72 -11.47 11.02
N TRP A 138 -8.41 -12.11 9.90
CA TRP A 138 -8.09 -13.53 9.87
C TRP A 138 -6.67 -13.81 10.39
N VAL A 139 -5.67 -13.07 9.91
CA VAL A 139 -4.26 -13.32 10.28
C VAL A 139 -3.95 -12.88 11.71
N LYS A 140 -4.65 -11.85 12.23
CA LYS A 140 -4.42 -11.26 13.56
C LYS A 140 -2.94 -10.96 13.84
N PRO A 141 -2.28 -10.14 13.01
CA PRO A 141 -0.84 -9.88 13.11
C PRO A 141 -0.46 -8.99 14.31
N TYR A 142 -1.45 -8.37 14.96
CA TYR A 142 -1.26 -7.42 16.05
C TYR A 142 -1.36 -8.12 17.41
N GLU A 143 -0.44 -7.79 18.30
CA GLU A 143 -0.39 -8.33 19.66
C GLU A 143 -1.58 -7.81 20.47
N ASN A 144 -2.34 -8.74 21.09
CA ASN A 144 -3.59 -8.44 21.80
C ASN A 144 -3.45 -8.52 23.32
N GLU A 145 -2.27 -8.21 23.88
CA GLU A 145 -2.03 -8.30 25.33
C GLU A 145 -3.06 -7.52 26.17
N GLN A 146 -3.43 -6.32 25.70
CA GLN A 146 -4.41 -5.48 26.40
C GLN A 146 -5.83 -6.07 26.35
N GLY A 147 -6.22 -6.69 25.24
CA GLY A 147 -7.52 -7.33 25.09
C GLY A 147 -7.63 -8.60 25.93
N GLU A 148 -6.57 -9.41 25.97
CA GLU A 148 -6.51 -10.60 26.82
C GLU A 148 -6.55 -10.26 28.32
N MET A 149 -5.84 -9.20 28.73
CA MET A 149 -5.89 -8.72 30.11
C MET A 149 -7.30 -8.25 30.50
N LEU A 150 -7.99 -7.54 29.59
CA LEU A 150 -9.36 -7.10 29.82
C LEU A 150 -10.34 -8.27 29.91
N ASP A 151 -10.23 -9.27 29.02
CA ASP A 151 -11.06 -10.47 29.05
C ASP A 151 -10.85 -11.27 30.35
N PHE A 152 -9.60 -11.35 30.83
CA PHE A 152 -9.30 -11.94 32.13
C PHE A 152 -9.98 -11.17 33.27
N LEU A 153 -9.90 -9.83 33.27
CA LEU A 153 -10.53 -9.00 34.30
C LEU A 153 -12.06 -9.08 34.27
N VAL A 154 -12.68 -9.10 33.09
CA VAL A 154 -14.13 -9.27 32.93
C VAL A 154 -14.57 -10.64 33.44
N LYS A 155 -13.84 -11.69 33.09
CA LYS A 155 -14.11 -13.06 33.56
C LYS A 155 -13.90 -13.19 35.07
N ALA A 156 -12.87 -12.57 35.63
CA ALA A 156 -12.61 -12.53 37.05
C ALA A 156 -13.74 -11.80 37.82
N ARG A 157 -14.19 -10.63 37.32
CA ARG A 157 -15.33 -9.88 37.88
C ARG A 157 -16.61 -10.72 37.87
N ALA A 158 -16.89 -11.42 36.77
CA ALA A 158 -18.07 -12.27 36.65
C ALA A 158 -18.09 -13.45 37.65
N ILE A 159 -16.92 -13.91 38.10
CA ILE A 159 -16.79 -14.97 39.11
C ILE A 159 -16.94 -14.41 40.53
N THR A 160 -16.51 -13.17 40.78
CA THR A 160 -16.55 -12.54 42.11
C THR A 160 -17.88 -11.86 42.46
N GLY A 161 -18.81 -11.72 41.52
CA GLY A 161 -20.22 -11.42 41.81
C GLY A 161 -20.49 -10.11 42.55
N ASP A 162 -19.89 -9.01 42.08
CA ASP A 162 -20.28 -7.63 42.43
C ASP A 162 -20.73 -6.88 41.16
#